data_AF-A0A3B8ZQ15-F1
#
_entry.id   AF-A0A3B8ZQ15-F1
#
_cell.length_a   1.000
_cell.length_b   1.000
_cell.length_c   1.000
_cell.angle_alpha   90.00
_cell.angle_beta   90.00
_cell.angle_gamma   90.00
#
_symmetry.space_group_name_H-M   'P 1'
#
loop_
_entity.id
_entity.type
_entity.pdbx_description
1 polymer ?
#
loop_
_entity_poly.entity_id
_entity_poly.type
_entity_poly.pdbx_seq_one_letter_code
_entity_poly.pdbx_strand_id
1 'polypeptide(L)'
;VRVGRSEIDPERKLEREALRRLVTVHGRGDLPRHFAVSAALVVLSDESRSLAVGIAKEASDSNPGGSGFSFVDMVANKSGIRLAVLATQNRESARMIQARVAQSSGPSRFIPEIDGLPEGLSSDVFQAQYGGLGGARTRDLMAEIDRRVNEAYAIP
;
A
#
# COMPACT_ATOMS: atom_id res chain seq x y z
N VAL A 1 -25.95 13.18 -31.24
CA VAL A 1 -26.53 12.03 -30.50
C VAL A 1 -26.15 12.18 -29.02
N ARG A 2 -27.14 12.29 -28.13
CA ARG A 2 -26.96 12.44 -26.67
C ARG A 2 -26.42 11.11 -26.11
N VAL A 3 -25.22 11.12 -25.53
CA VAL A 3 -24.73 9.97 -24.76
C VAL A 3 -25.52 9.95 -23.45
N GLY A 4 -26.30 8.88 -23.25
CA GLY A 4 -27.16 8.72 -22.08
C GLY A 4 -26.35 8.75 -20.79
N ARG A 5 -26.68 9.69 -19.91
CA ARG A 5 -26.33 9.58 -18.49
C ARG A 5 -27.17 8.43 -17.95
N SER A 6 -26.57 7.28 -17.69
CA SER A 6 -27.22 6.24 -16.91
C SER A 6 -27.57 6.86 -15.55
N GLU A 7 -28.86 6.93 -15.23
CA GLU A 7 -29.30 7.16 -13.85
C GLU A 7 -28.64 6.07 -13.00
N ILE A 8 -27.85 6.49 -12.02
CA ILE A 8 -27.15 5.57 -11.14
C ILE A 8 -28.22 5.01 -10.21
N ASP A 9 -28.55 3.73 -10.40
CA ASP A 9 -29.44 2.97 -9.53
C ASP A 9 -28.99 3.14 -8.05
N PRO A 10 -29.84 3.74 -7.19
CA PRO A 10 -29.48 4.06 -5.82
C PRO A 10 -29.19 2.82 -4.97
N GLU A 11 -29.79 1.67 -5.27
CA GLU A 11 -29.49 0.41 -4.57
C GLU A 11 -28.09 -0.09 -4.91
N ARG A 12 -27.72 -0.08 -6.20
CA ARG A 12 -26.35 -0.39 -6.64
C ARG A 12 -25.32 0.57 -6.08
N LYS A 13 -25.68 1.84 -5.89
CA LYS A 13 -24.80 2.82 -5.24
C LYS A 13 -24.56 2.45 -3.78
N LEU A 14 -25.60 2.11 -3.03
CA LEU A 14 -25.51 1.68 -1.63
C LEU A 14 -24.71 0.38 -1.48
N GLU A 15 -24.93 -0.60 -2.34
CA GLU A 15 -24.18 -1.86 -2.37
C GLU A 15 -22.70 -1.60 -2.69
N ARG A 16 -22.40 -0.75 -3.68
CA ARG A 16 -21.01 -0.39 -4.01
C ARG A 16 -20.33 0.39 -2.89
N GLU A 17 -21.05 1.24 -2.17
CA GLU A 17 -20.54 1.94 -0.98
C GLU A 17 -20.33 0.98 0.21
N ALA A 18 -21.20 -0.01 0.40
CA ALA A 18 -21.01 -1.07 1.37
C ALA A 18 -19.78 -1.94 1.04
N LEU A 19 -19.64 -2.40 -0.21
CA LEU A 19 -18.47 -3.15 -0.69
C LEU A 19 -17.19 -2.33 -0.58
N ARG A 20 -17.21 -1.03 -0.91
CA ARG A 20 -16.04 -0.16 -0.73
C ARG A 20 -15.64 -0.04 0.73
N ARG A 21 -16.59 0.13 1.65
CA ARG A 21 -16.33 0.17 3.10
C ARG A 21 -15.69 -1.13 3.60
N LEU A 22 -16.11 -2.28 3.09
CA LEU A 22 -15.51 -3.59 3.39
C LEU A 22 -14.06 -3.73 2.89
N VAL A 23 -13.65 -2.92 1.91
CA VAL A 23 -12.31 -2.98 1.28
C VAL A 23 -11.54 -1.68 1.51
N THR A 24 -11.83 -0.97 2.61
CA THR A 24 -10.99 0.16 3.06
C THR A 24 -10.07 -0.27 4.19
N VAL A 25 -8.89 0.33 4.23
CA VAL A 25 -7.94 0.23 5.33
C VAL A 25 -7.62 1.65 5.77
N HIS A 26 -7.71 1.94 7.07
CA HIS A 26 -7.55 3.31 7.61
C HIS A 26 -8.48 4.33 6.95
N GLY A 27 -9.70 3.90 6.59
CA GLY A 27 -10.67 4.72 5.85
C GLY A 27 -10.34 4.97 4.37
N ARG A 28 -9.24 4.39 3.86
CA ARG A 28 -8.72 4.57 2.50
C ARG A 28 -8.93 3.33 1.63
N GLY A 29 -9.47 3.54 0.43
CA GLY A 29 -9.73 2.45 -0.55
C GLY A 29 -8.58 2.19 -1.52
N ASP A 30 -7.59 3.09 -1.58
CA ASP A 30 -6.39 2.99 -2.40
C ASP A 30 -5.32 2.09 -1.78
N LEU A 31 -5.16 2.08 -0.45
CA LEU A 31 -4.13 1.27 0.22
C LEU A 31 -4.26 -0.23 -0.06
N PRO A 32 -5.46 -0.84 -0.02
CA PRO A 32 -5.60 -2.26 -0.37
C PRO A 32 -5.24 -2.55 -1.84
N ARG A 33 -5.39 -1.57 -2.73
CA ARG A 33 -4.97 -1.70 -4.14
C ARG A 33 -3.44 -1.69 -4.24
N HIS A 34 -2.77 -0.76 -3.56
CA HIS A 34 -1.31 -0.71 -3.48
C HIS A 34 -0.74 -2.04 -2.95
N PHE A 35 -1.28 -2.49 -1.84
CA PHE A 35 -0.96 -3.78 -1.24
C PHE A 35 -1.09 -4.95 -2.22
N ALA A 36 -2.26 -5.09 -2.86
CA ALA A 36 -2.53 -6.22 -3.76
C ALA A 36 -1.64 -6.20 -5.01
N VAL A 37 -1.43 -5.02 -5.60
CA VAL A 37 -0.58 -4.86 -6.79
C VAL A 37 0.86 -5.20 -6.45
N SER A 38 1.41 -4.71 -5.34
CA SER A 38 2.78 -5.04 -4.95
C SER A 38 2.94 -6.52 -4.61
N ALA A 39 1.98 -7.13 -3.90
CA ALA A 39 2.01 -8.57 -3.65
C ALA A 39 2.04 -9.39 -4.96
N ALA A 40 1.19 -9.03 -5.93
CA ALA A 40 1.15 -9.69 -7.24
C ALA A 40 2.46 -9.52 -8.01
N LEU A 41 3.08 -8.33 -7.97
CA LEU A 41 4.37 -8.08 -8.62
C LEU A 41 5.48 -8.95 -8.04
N VAL A 42 5.51 -9.19 -6.73
CA VAL A 42 6.48 -10.13 -6.13
C VAL A 42 6.28 -11.53 -6.68
N VAL A 43 5.05 -12.02 -6.76
CA VAL A 43 4.75 -13.37 -7.29
C VAL A 43 5.17 -13.50 -8.77
N LEU A 44 4.99 -12.44 -9.56
CA LEU A 44 5.36 -12.40 -10.98
C LEU A 44 6.85 -12.11 -11.21
N SER A 45 7.57 -11.64 -10.19
CA SER A 45 8.97 -11.22 -10.31
C SER A 45 9.75 -11.49 -9.02
N ASP A 46 10.13 -10.46 -8.29
CA ASP A 46 10.81 -10.54 -7.00
C ASP A 46 10.51 -9.30 -6.13
N GLU A 47 10.90 -9.37 -4.86
CA GLU A 47 10.74 -8.31 -3.86
C GLU A 47 11.39 -6.98 -4.28
N SER A 48 12.63 -7.03 -4.79
CA SER A 48 13.40 -5.82 -5.13
C SER A 48 12.77 -5.05 -6.29
N ARG A 49 12.28 -5.76 -7.31
CA ARG A 49 11.61 -5.18 -8.48
C ARG A 49 10.26 -4.60 -8.11
N SER A 50 9.47 -5.32 -7.28
CA SER A 50 8.19 -4.79 -6.80
C SER A 50 8.37 -3.49 -6.02
N LEU A 51 9.37 -3.44 -5.12
CA LEU A 51 9.67 -2.22 -4.36
C LEU A 51 10.11 -1.07 -5.27
N ALA A 52 10.97 -1.35 -6.25
CA ALA A 52 11.43 -0.35 -7.22
C ALA A 52 10.26 0.24 -8.03
N VAL A 53 9.29 -0.58 -8.45
CA VAL A 53 8.09 -0.11 -9.14
C VAL A 53 7.25 0.81 -8.24
N GLY A 54 7.06 0.44 -6.96
CA GLY A 54 6.36 1.29 -5.99
C GLY A 54 7.05 2.65 -5.81
N ILE A 55 8.37 2.64 -5.58
CA ILE A 55 9.17 3.87 -5.42
C ILE A 55 9.12 4.73 -6.69
N ALA A 56 9.22 4.11 -7.87
CA ALA A 56 9.17 4.83 -9.14
C ALA A 56 7.80 5.49 -9.37
N LYS A 57 6.71 4.83 -8.98
CA LYS A 57 5.36 5.41 -9.01
C LYS A 57 5.30 6.64 -8.08
N GLU A 58 5.73 6.53 -6.83
CA GLU A 58 5.70 7.66 -5.88
C GLU A 58 6.59 8.83 -6.33
N ALA A 59 7.76 8.53 -6.92
CA ALA A 59 8.61 9.55 -7.51
C ALA A 59 7.94 10.23 -8.70
N SER A 60 7.24 9.47 -9.56
CA SER A 60 6.47 10.02 -10.68
C SER A 60 5.32 10.88 -10.20
N ASP A 61 4.59 10.47 -9.15
CA ASP A 61 3.48 11.22 -8.57
C ASP A 61 3.95 12.54 -7.94
N SER A 62 5.23 12.66 -7.55
CA SER A 62 5.81 13.92 -7.05
C SER A 62 6.02 15.00 -8.12
N ASN A 63 5.95 14.66 -9.40
CA ASN A 63 6.12 15.61 -10.50
C ASN A 63 4.93 16.58 -10.60
N PRO A 64 5.11 17.75 -11.26
CA PRO A 64 4.04 18.72 -11.44
C PRO A 64 2.77 18.10 -12.05
N GLY A 65 1.64 18.28 -11.38
CA GLY A 65 0.34 17.72 -11.79
C GLY A 65 0.06 16.30 -11.27
N GLY A 66 1.00 15.66 -10.57
CA GLY A 66 0.78 14.42 -9.83
C GLY A 66 0.24 14.65 -8.42
N SER A 67 -0.06 13.56 -7.71
CA SER A 67 -0.62 13.60 -6.35
C SER A 67 0.40 13.88 -5.25
N GLY A 68 1.70 13.82 -5.55
CA GLY A 68 2.80 13.91 -4.58
C GLY A 68 3.31 12.54 -4.12
N PHE A 69 4.56 12.49 -3.66
CA PHE A 69 5.15 11.29 -3.04
C PHE A 69 4.43 10.96 -1.73
N SER A 70 4.04 9.70 -1.55
CA SER A 70 3.30 9.22 -0.38
C SER A 70 4.08 8.14 0.39
N PHE A 71 4.53 8.46 1.60
CA PHE A 71 5.05 7.44 2.52
C PHE A 71 3.94 6.51 3.02
N VAL A 72 2.68 6.97 2.98
CA VAL A 72 1.51 6.15 3.30
C VAL A 72 1.34 5.03 2.26
N ASP A 73 1.50 5.34 0.97
CA ASP A 73 1.44 4.35 -0.12
C ASP A 73 2.59 3.33 0.04
N MET A 74 3.76 3.78 0.52
CA MET A 74 4.89 2.89 0.81
C MET A 74 4.61 1.88 1.94
N VAL A 75 3.79 2.21 2.94
CA VAL A 75 3.34 1.24 3.95
C VAL A 75 2.55 0.12 3.28
N ALA A 76 1.60 0.47 2.42
CA ALA A 76 0.78 -0.51 1.72
C ALA A 76 1.61 -1.37 0.75
N ASN A 77 2.51 -0.76 -0.03
CA ASN A 77 3.41 -1.45 -0.95
C ASN A 77 4.30 -2.46 -0.21
N LYS A 78 5.00 -2.03 0.85
CA LYS A 78 5.89 -2.90 1.65
C LYS A 78 5.13 -4.00 2.39
N SER A 79 3.92 -3.71 2.87
CA SER A 79 3.04 -4.73 3.47
C SER A 79 2.67 -5.81 2.44
N GLY A 80 2.29 -5.42 1.23
CA GLY A 80 1.94 -6.36 0.16
C GLY A 80 3.13 -7.23 -0.26
N ILE A 81 4.30 -6.62 -0.39
CA ILE A 81 5.57 -7.32 -0.63
C ILE A 81 5.83 -8.35 0.48
N ARG A 82 5.74 -7.94 1.74
CA ARG A 82 5.99 -8.81 2.89
C ARG A 82 5.03 -10.00 2.93
N LEU A 83 3.75 -9.78 2.62
CA LEU A 83 2.77 -10.86 2.48
C LEU A 83 3.23 -11.88 1.43
N ALA A 84 3.54 -11.42 0.22
CA ALA A 84 3.88 -12.30 -0.89
C ALA A 84 5.17 -13.09 -0.64
N VAL A 85 6.19 -12.44 -0.09
CA VAL A 85 7.44 -13.09 0.30
C VAL A 85 7.15 -14.22 1.29
N LEU A 86 6.45 -13.92 2.40
CA LEU A 86 6.17 -14.94 3.41
C LEU A 86 5.23 -16.04 2.90
N ALA A 87 4.27 -15.70 2.03
CA ALA A 87 3.34 -16.66 1.44
C ALA A 87 3.99 -17.63 0.45
N THR A 88 5.15 -17.27 -0.12
CA THR A 88 5.79 -18.04 -1.20
C THR A 88 7.18 -18.58 -0.85
N GLN A 89 7.78 -18.11 0.25
CA GLN A 89 9.15 -18.48 0.64
C GLN A 89 9.32 -19.99 0.91
N ASN A 90 8.44 -20.58 1.71
CA ASN A 90 8.44 -22.00 2.01
C ASN A 90 7.08 -22.44 2.57
N ARG A 91 6.88 -23.75 2.70
CA ARG A 91 5.61 -24.34 3.13
C ARG A 91 5.19 -23.94 4.54
N GLU A 92 6.14 -23.77 5.46
CA GLU A 92 5.84 -23.40 6.85
C GLU A 92 5.32 -21.97 6.93
N SER A 93 6.07 -21.01 6.38
CA SER A 93 5.68 -19.60 6.32
C SER A 93 4.37 -19.40 5.53
N ALA A 94 4.17 -20.14 4.43
CA ALA A 94 2.92 -20.09 3.67
C ALA A 94 1.70 -20.50 4.52
N ARG A 95 1.82 -21.59 5.31
CA ARG A 95 0.76 -22.02 6.22
C ARG A 95 0.49 -21.02 7.34
N MET A 96 1.53 -20.38 7.85
CA MET A 96 1.37 -19.31 8.83
C MET A 96 0.59 -18.13 8.27
N ILE A 97 0.91 -17.68 7.04
CA ILE A 97 0.15 -16.61 6.38
C ILE A 97 -1.31 -17.04 6.16
N GLN A 98 -1.55 -18.26 5.66
CA GLN A 98 -2.91 -18.78 5.49
C GLN A 98 -3.70 -18.76 6.80
N ALA A 99 -3.10 -19.19 7.91
CA ALA A 99 -3.72 -19.17 9.23
C ALA A 99 -4.02 -17.74 9.71
N ARG A 100 -3.14 -16.77 9.46
CA ARG A 100 -3.38 -15.35 9.78
C ARG A 100 -4.51 -14.76 8.95
N VAL A 101 -4.56 -15.06 7.65
CA VAL A 101 -5.64 -14.60 6.78
C VAL A 101 -6.98 -15.15 7.25
N ALA A 102 -7.05 -16.45 7.58
CA ALA A 102 -8.26 -17.10 8.08
C ALA A 102 -8.77 -16.51 9.41
N GLN A 103 -7.88 -15.95 10.23
CA GLN A 103 -8.21 -15.31 11.51
C GLN A 103 -8.41 -13.79 11.40
N SER A 104 -8.14 -13.19 10.24
CA SER A 104 -8.23 -11.75 10.03
C SER A 104 -9.61 -11.34 9.50
N SER A 105 -10.09 -10.15 9.90
CA SER A 105 -11.32 -9.56 9.36
C SER A 105 -11.08 -8.70 8.11
N GLY A 106 -9.90 -8.77 7.50
CA GLY A 106 -9.55 -7.98 6.31
C GLY A 106 -8.08 -7.53 6.24
N PRO A 107 -7.72 -6.76 5.21
CA PRO A 107 -6.33 -6.34 4.92
C PRO A 107 -5.74 -5.39 5.97
N SER A 108 -6.54 -4.79 6.85
CA SER A 108 -6.07 -3.95 7.96
C SER A 108 -5.17 -4.70 8.95
N ARG A 109 -5.27 -6.03 9.03
CA ARG A 109 -4.35 -6.83 9.84
C ARG A 109 -2.91 -6.84 9.27
N PHE A 110 -2.76 -6.56 7.99
CA PHE A 110 -1.49 -6.69 7.25
C PHE A 110 -0.88 -5.33 6.90
N ILE A 111 -1.69 -4.28 6.84
CA ILE A 111 -1.25 -2.91 6.59
C ILE A 111 -1.27 -2.17 7.94
N PRO A 112 -0.09 -1.90 8.56
CA PRO A 112 0.00 -1.27 9.88
C PRO A 112 -0.44 0.19 9.85
N GLU A 113 -0.38 0.85 11.02
CA GLU A 113 -0.79 2.24 11.13
C GLU A 113 0.01 3.19 10.25
N ILE A 114 -0.72 4.15 9.69
CA ILE A 114 -0.20 5.13 8.73
C ILE A 114 -0.05 6.53 9.34
N ASP A 115 -0.54 6.72 10.57
CA ASP A 115 -0.51 8.00 11.25
C ASP A 115 0.91 8.56 11.38
N GLY A 116 1.01 9.88 11.19
CA GLY A 116 2.25 10.63 11.25
C GLY A 116 3.17 10.47 10.03
N LEU A 117 2.78 9.71 9.01
CA LEU A 117 3.56 9.59 7.78
C LEU A 117 3.23 10.72 6.79
N PRO A 118 4.23 11.38 6.20
CA PRO A 118 4.01 12.42 5.21
C PRO A 118 3.44 11.86 3.89
N GLU A 119 2.56 12.61 3.25
CA GLU A 119 2.07 12.30 1.92
C GLU A 119 1.81 13.58 1.12
N GLY A 120 1.59 13.43 -0.19
CA GLY A 120 1.31 14.57 -1.07
C GLY A 120 2.51 15.50 -1.28
N LEU A 121 3.74 14.98 -1.15
CA LEU A 121 4.95 15.79 -1.26
C LEU A 121 5.27 16.06 -2.74
N SER A 122 5.31 17.33 -3.14
CA SER A 122 5.86 17.70 -4.45
C SER A 122 7.35 17.35 -4.53
N SER A 123 7.88 17.21 -5.74
CA SER A 123 9.30 16.91 -5.96
C SER A 123 10.23 17.91 -5.24
N ASP A 124 9.93 19.21 -5.30
CA ASP A 124 10.71 20.25 -4.62
C ASP A 124 10.68 20.10 -3.10
N VAL A 125 9.51 19.82 -2.51
CA VAL A 125 9.36 19.60 -1.07
C VAL A 125 10.05 18.31 -0.64
N PHE A 126 9.87 17.23 -1.41
CA PHE A 126 10.50 15.94 -1.16
C PHE A 126 12.03 16.07 -1.20
N GLN A 127 12.56 16.79 -2.18
CA GLN A 127 13.99 17.05 -2.29
C GLN A 127 14.49 17.94 -1.14
N ALA A 128 13.85 19.08 -0.89
CA ALA A 128 14.34 20.07 0.07
C ALA A 128 14.22 19.61 1.54
N GLN A 129 13.13 18.94 1.90
CA GLN A 129 12.86 18.58 3.30
C GLN A 129 13.27 17.16 3.66
N TYR A 130 13.29 16.25 2.68
CA TYR A 130 13.54 14.83 2.90
C TYR A 130 14.82 14.33 2.24
N GLY A 131 15.40 15.11 1.32
CA GLY A 131 16.61 14.78 0.56
C GLY A 131 16.34 13.84 -0.62
N GLY A 132 15.09 13.74 -1.07
CA GLY A 132 14.69 12.83 -2.14
C GLY A 132 14.87 11.36 -1.76
N LEU A 133 14.96 10.47 -2.75
CA LEU A 133 15.10 9.02 -2.52
C LEU A 133 16.37 8.63 -1.74
N GLY A 134 17.44 9.42 -1.87
CA GLY A 134 18.73 9.20 -1.21
C GLY A 134 18.93 9.98 0.10
N GLY A 135 17.90 10.69 0.57
CA GLY A 135 18.01 11.57 1.74
C GLY A 135 17.99 10.84 3.08
N ALA A 136 18.59 11.43 4.10
CA ALA A 136 18.61 10.85 5.45
C ALA A 136 17.19 10.70 6.02
N ARG A 137 16.37 11.74 5.92
CA ARG A 137 15.00 11.72 6.44
C ARG A 137 14.10 10.74 5.69
N THR A 138 14.30 10.57 4.38
CA THR A 138 13.62 9.50 3.61
C THR A 138 14.02 8.12 4.13
N ARG A 139 15.31 7.87 4.40
CA ARG A 139 15.76 6.60 4.97
C ARG A 139 15.16 6.35 6.36
N ASP A 140 15.11 7.36 7.21
CA ASP A 140 14.54 7.25 8.56
C ASP A 140 13.06 6.87 8.50
N LEU A 141 12.29 7.52 7.63
CA LEU A 141 10.88 7.18 7.41
C LEU A 141 10.70 5.78 6.82
N MET A 142 11.55 5.37 5.87
CA MET A 142 11.49 4.01 5.32
C MET A 142 11.82 2.95 6.36
N ALA A 143 12.79 3.20 7.24
CA ALA A 143 13.13 2.32 8.35
C ALA A 143 11.99 2.22 9.37
N GLU A 144 11.32 3.34 9.67
CA GLU A 144 10.12 3.35 10.51
C GLU A 144 8.97 2.55 9.87
N ILE A 145 8.75 2.69 8.55
CA ILE A 145 7.78 1.88 7.83
C ILE A 145 8.14 0.39 7.91
N ASP A 146 9.42 0.05 7.70
CA ASP A 146 9.89 -1.33 7.80
C ASP A 146 9.67 -1.90 9.20
N ARG A 147 9.89 -1.10 10.26
CA ARG A 147 9.59 -1.49 11.64
C ARG A 147 8.09 -1.79 11.81
N ARG A 148 7.21 -0.86 11.40
CA ARG A 148 5.74 -1.03 11.49
C ARG A 148 5.26 -2.27 10.75
N VAL A 149 5.78 -2.50 9.54
CA VAL A 149 5.43 -3.68 8.73
C VAL A 149 5.93 -4.95 9.41
N ASN A 150 7.18 -4.98 9.87
CA ASN A 150 7.69 -6.18 10.54
C ASN A 150 6.90 -6.54 11.81
N GLU A 151 6.50 -5.54 12.60
CA GLU A 151 5.65 -5.75 13.78
C GLU A 151 4.27 -6.30 13.43
N ALA A 152 3.63 -5.81 12.35
CA ALA A 152 2.35 -6.35 11.89
C ALA A 152 2.40 -7.84 11.50
N TYR A 153 3.57 -8.30 11.04
CA TYR A 153 3.82 -9.69 10.67
C TYR A 153 4.54 -10.51 11.76
N ALA A 154 4.94 -9.88 12.87
CA ALA A 154 5.54 -10.59 13.99
C ALA A 154 4.54 -11.59 14.59
N ILE A 155 5.07 -12.68 15.13
CA ILE A 155 4.31 -13.70 15.86
C ILE A 155 4.45 -13.35 17.35
N PRO A 156 3.36 -13.32 18.13
CA PRO A 156 3.44 -13.31 19.59
C PRO A 156 4.18 -14.54 20.15
#